data_AF-A0A1Q8GA29-F1
#
_entry.id   AF-A0A1Q8GA29-F1
#
_cell.length_a   1.000
_cell.length_b   1.000
_cell.length_c   1.000
_cell.angle_alpha   90.00
_cell.angle_beta   90.00
_cell.angle_gamma   90.00
#
_symmetry.space_group_name_H-M   'P 1'
#
loop_
_entity.id
_entity.type
_entity.pdbx_description
1 polymer ?
#
loop_
_entity_poly.entity_id
_entity_poly.type
_entity_poly.pdbx_seq_one_letter_code
_entity_poly.pdbx_strand_id
1 'polypeptide(L)'
;MEFRRRHNCVYKELGAFASCEPIGFCTADGIEIGNWIGIADREVVRQLPSVRPVLLDIESWRRHLLEPYQRLGPGVYMVGICLGDSSSVLGVMDRKQPMLRRKPGKDILGRK
;
A
#
# COMPACT_ATOMS: atom_id res chain seq x y z
N MET A 1 -9.65 17.27 16.28
CA MET A 1 -9.06 15.95 15.96
C MET A 1 -7.98 16.18 14.93
N GLU A 2 -6.73 16.16 15.37
CA GLU A 2 -5.57 16.39 14.51
C GLU A 2 -5.26 15.09 13.76
N PHE A 3 -5.60 15.04 12.48
CA PHE A 3 -5.19 13.93 11.61
C PHE A 3 -3.68 14.01 11.45
N ARG A 4 -2.93 13.18 12.18
CA ARG A 4 -1.49 12.97 11.95
C ARG A 4 -1.31 12.46 10.52
N ARG A 5 -1.08 13.38 9.59
CA ARG A 5 -0.93 13.09 8.16
C ARG A 5 0.36 12.31 7.93
N ARG A 6 0.26 10.98 7.85
CA ARG A 6 1.12 10.18 6.98
C ARG A 6 0.30 9.83 5.73
N HIS A 7 0.14 10.81 4.84
CA HIS A 7 -0.64 10.65 3.62
C HIS A 7 0.30 10.38 2.45
N ASN A 8 0.70 9.13 2.23
CA ASN A 8 1.13 8.71 0.89
C ASN A 8 -0.13 8.33 0.10
N CYS A 9 -1.01 9.32 -0.07
CA CYS A 9 -2.16 9.21 -0.95
C CYS A 9 -1.76 9.81 -2.28
N VAL A 10 -1.19 8.97 -3.13
CA VAL A 10 -0.66 9.41 -4.40
C VAL A 10 -1.64 9.03 -5.51
N TYR A 11 -2.10 10.06 -6.21
CA TYR A 11 -3.37 10.10 -6.94
C TYR A 11 -3.37 9.34 -8.27
N LYS A 12 -4.55 8.81 -8.59
CA LYS A 12 -5.10 8.63 -9.96
C LYS A 12 -4.78 9.84 -10.85
N GLU A 13 -4.39 9.69 -12.11
CA GLU A 13 -5.04 8.92 -13.18
C GLU A 13 -4.06 8.19 -14.12
N LEU A 14 -2.78 8.13 -13.78
CA LEU A 14 -1.77 7.46 -14.62
C LEU A 14 -1.67 5.98 -14.26
N GLY A 15 -1.70 5.12 -15.29
CA GLY A 15 -1.51 3.67 -15.17
C GLY A 15 -0.19 3.23 -14.51
N ALA A 16 0.70 4.18 -14.21
CA ALA A 16 1.81 4.08 -13.29
C ALA A 16 2.15 5.51 -12.80
N PHE A 17 2.01 5.78 -11.50
CA PHE A 17 2.46 7.04 -10.89
C PHE A 17 3.49 6.73 -9.81
N ALA A 18 4.74 7.14 -10.00
CA ALA A 18 5.78 7.05 -8.98
C ALA A 18 5.98 8.43 -8.35
N SER A 19 5.55 8.63 -7.10
CA SER A 19 5.94 9.84 -6.34
C SER A 19 7.37 9.75 -5.81
N CYS A 20 7.90 8.52 -5.70
CA CYS A 20 9.11 8.19 -4.97
C CYS A 20 9.06 8.65 -3.49
N GLU A 21 7.87 8.97 -2.96
CA GLU A 21 7.70 9.33 -1.56
C GLU A 21 7.93 8.10 -0.67
N PRO A 22 8.48 8.29 0.54
CA PRO A 22 8.75 7.20 1.44
C PRO A 22 7.45 6.58 1.95
N ILE A 23 7.24 5.27 1.76
CA ILE A 23 6.10 4.50 2.26
C ILE A 23 6.54 3.42 3.23
N GLY A 24 5.77 3.27 4.32
CA GLY A 24 5.95 2.17 5.27
C GLY A 24 5.36 0.86 4.75
N PHE A 25 6.01 -0.26 5.05
CA PHE A 25 5.42 -1.58 4.90
C PHE A 25 5.79 -2.47 6.09
N CYS A 26 4.88 -3.36 6.46
CA CYS A 26 5.02 -4.24 7.61
C CYS A 26 5.92 -5.43 7.29
N THR A 27 6.88 -5.70 8.17
CA THR A 27 7.72 -6.90 8.19
C THR A 27 7.46 -7.72 9.45
N ALA A 28 8.25 -8.77 9.67
CA ALA A 28 8.20 -9.54 10.92
C ALA A 28 8.72 -8.71 12.10
N ASP A 29 9.71 -7.86 11.84
CA ASP A 29 10.46 -7.13 12.88
C ASP A 29 9.93 -5.71 13.11
N GLY A 30 9.06 -5.19 12.26
CA GLY A 30 8.46 -3.87 12.44
C GLY A 30 7.91 -3.25 11.15
N ILE A 31 8.07 -1.93 11.03
CA ILE A 31 7.73 -1.18 9.82
C ILE A 31 9.05 -0.75 9.17
N GLU A 32 9.24 -1.14 7.91
CA GLU A 32 10.35 -0.68 7.06
C GLU A 32 9.86 0.41 6.10
N ILE A 33 10.79 1.25 5.62
CA ILE A 33 10.49 2.34 4.68
C ILE A 33 11.03 1.98 3.30
N GLY A 34 10.18 2.12 2.29
CA GLY A 34 10.52 2.02 0.88
C GLY A 34 10.11 3.26 0.08
N ASN A 35 10.49 3.31 -1.19
CA ASN A 35 10.10 4.35 -2.15
C ASN A 35 8.80 3.94 -2.84
N TRP A 36 7.75 4.72 -2.69
CA TRP A 36 6.48 4.49 -3.37
C TRP A 36 6.59 4.79 -4.86
N ILE A 37 6.46 3.74 -5.67
CA ILE A 37 6.53 3.86 -7.13
C ILE A 37 5.15 3.69 -7.80
N GLY A 38 4.07 3.58 -7.00
CA GLY A 38 2.70 3.65 -7.49
C GLY A 38 1.84 2.43 -7.19
N ILE A 39 0.84 2.22 -8.04
CA ILE A 39 -0.06 1.06 -7.99
C ILE A 39 -0.01 0.28 -9.29
N ALA A 40 -0.20 -1.03 -9.23
CA ALA A 40 -0.28 -1.90 -10.40
C ALA A 40 -1.39 -2.95 -10.22
N ASP A 41 -2.02 -3.34 -11.32
CA ASP A 41 -2.96 -4.46 -11.31
C ASP A 41 -2.22 -5.79 -11.07
N ARG A 42 -2.86 -6.69 -10.32
CA ARG A 42 -2.31 -8.02 -10.00
C ARG A 42 -1.88 -8.82 -11.22
N GLU A 43 -2.53 -8.65 -12.37
CA GLU A 43 -2.16 -9.37 -13.59
C GLU A 43 -0.86 -8.82 -14.20
N VAL A 44 -0.56 -7.53 -14.00
CA VAL A 44 0.76 -6.94 -14.34
C VAL A 44 1.82 -7.42 -13.36
N VAL A 45 1.50 -7.40 -12.06
CA VAL A 45 2.41 -7.84 -11.00
C VAL A 45 2.85 -9.29 -11.19
N ARG A 46 1.95 -10.18 -11.62
CA ARG A 46 2.25 -11.60 -11.88
C ARG A 46 3.27 -11.83 -13.00
N GLN A 47 3.44 -10.86 -13.89
CA GLN A 47 4.40 -10.95 -15.00
C GLN A 47 5.79 -10.46 -14.59
N LEU A 48 5.94 -9.87 -13.41
CA LEU A 48 7.22 -9.37 -12.93
C LEU A 48 8.11 -10.54 -12.45
N PRO A 49 9.39 -10.55 -12.85
CA PRO A 49 10.26 -11.71 -12.65
C PRO A 49 10.64 -11.95 -11.18
N SER A 50 10.73 -10.90 -10.35
CA SER A 50 11.13 -10.98 -8.95
C SER A 50 10.43 -9.94 -8.10
N VAL A 51 9.45 -10.38 -7.31
CA VAL A 51 8.69 -9.50 -6.40
C VAL A 51 8.54 -10.14 -5.02
N ARG A 52 8.67 -9.32 -3.98
CA ARG A 52 8.40 -9.74 -2.59
C ARG A 52 7.07 -9.15 -2.13
N PRO A 53 6.06 -9.96 -1.77
CA PRO A 53 4.80 -9.43 -1.26
C PRO A 53 4.98 -8.78 0.11
N VAL A 54 4.35 -7.63 0.31
CA VAL A 54 4.40 -6.86 1.57
C VAL A 54 3.00 -6.38 1.96
N LEU A 55 2.82 -5.97 3.22
CA LEU A 55 1.61 -5.28 3.68
C LEU A 55 1.94 -3.81 3.88
N LEU A 56 1.15 -2.91 3.31
CA LEU A 56 1.44 -1.49 3.37
C LEU A 56 0.96 -0.89 4.71
N ASP A 57 1.76 0.01 5.27
CA ASP A 57 1.39 0.90 6.37
C ASP A 57 0.50 2.03 5.82
N ILE A 58 -0.72 1.66 5.44
CA ILE A 58 -1.76 2.57 4.94
C ILE A 58 -3.01 2.35 5.80
N GLU A 59 -3.56 3.43 6.35
CA GLU A 59 -4.78 3.40 7.18
C GLU A 59 -6.07 3.60 6.37
N SER A 60 -5.96 4.23 5.20
CA SER A 60 -7.11 4.51 4.34
C SER A 60 -6.68 4.69 2.89
N TRP A 61 -7.58 4.38 1.98
CA TRP A 61 -7.33 4.51 0.56
C TRP A 61 -8.49 5.25 -0.11
N ARG A 62 -8.21 5.91 -1.23
CA ARG A 62 -9.23 6.42 -2.15
C ARG A 62 -8.72 6.29 -3.56
N ARG A 63 -9.64 6.09 -4.49
CA ARG A 63 -9.29 5.88 -5.89
C ARG A 63 -9.17 7.27 -6.55
N HIS A 64 -10.21 8.10 -6.52
CA HIS A 64 -10.19 9.49 -7.06
C HIS A 64 -10.07 10.52 -5.93
N LEU A 65 -9.61 11.74 -6.26
CA LEU A 65 -9.60 12.88 -5.34
C LEU A 65 -11.00 13.18 -4.77
N LEU A 66 -12.03 13.05 -5.61
CA LEU A 66 -13.43 13.33 -5.27
C LEU A 66 -14.13 12.18 -4.54
N GLU A 67 -13.50 11.00 -4.44
CA GLU A 67 -14.08 9.90 -3.68
C GLU A 67 -13.79 10.06 -2.18
N PRO A 68 -14.74 9.66 -1.31
CA PRO A 68 -14.48 9.59 0.11
C PRO A 68 -13.39 8.55 0.40
N TYR A 69 -12.59 8.83 1.43
CA TYR A 69 -11.62 7.87 1.93
C TYR A 69 -12.30 6.62 2.48
N GLN A 70 -11.87 5.46 2.00
CA GLN A 70 -12.23 4.17 2.54
C GLN A 70 -11.19 3.79 3.60
N ARG A 71 -11.61 3.81 4.87
CA ARG A 71 -10.74 3.41 5.98
C ARG A 71 -10.57 1.90 6.03
N LEU A 72 -9.34 1.46 6.24
CA LEU A 72 -9.01 0.06 6.47
C LEU A 72 -9.18 -0.23 7.96
N GLY A 73 -10.04 -1.20 8.28
CA GLY A 73 -10.28 -1.61 9.66
C GLY A 73 -9.08 -2.28 10.32
N PRO A 74 -9.14 -2.52 11.64
CA PRO A 74 -8.05 -3.15 12.39
C PRO A 74 -7.64 -4.50 11.81
N GLY A 75 -6.34 -4.69 11.61
CA GLY A 75 -5.77 -5.91 11.04
C GLY A 75 -6.04 -6.12 9.55
N VAL A 76 -6.62 -5.14 8.85
CA VAL A 76 -6.80 -5.13 7.39
C VAL A 76 -5.76 -4.19 6.77
N TYR A 77 -5.04 -4.71 5.78
CA TYR A 77 -3.94 -4.00 5.12
C TYR A 77 -4.11 -4.05 3.62
N MET A 78 -3.65 -3.01 2.94
CA MET A 78 -3.46 -3.07 1.50
C MET A 78 -2.23 -3.94 1.18
N VAL A 79 -2.35 -4.79 0.18
CA VAL A 79 -1.25 -5.60 -0.34
C VAL A 79 -0.35 -4.72 -1.21
N GLY A 80 0.94 -4.82 -0.98
CA GLY A 80 1.97 -4.26 -1.85
C GLY A 80 2.96 -5.31 -2.31
N ILE A 81 3.88 -4.90 -3.17
CA ILE A 81 5.08 -5.65 -3.53
C ILE A 81 6.31 -4.76 -3.44
N CYS A 82 7.43 -5.37 -3.07
CA CYS A 82 8.76 -4.78 -3.19
C CYS A 82 9.43 -5.35 -4.45
N LEU A 83 10.05 -4.49 -5.26
CA LEU A 83 10.75 -4.90 -6.48
C LEU A 83 12.25 -5.15 -6.21
N GLY A 84 12.69 -6.41 -6.31
CA GLY A 84 14.10 -6.80 -6.16
C GLY A 84 14.74 -6.36 -4.84
N ASP A 85 16.01 -5.93 -4.93
CA ASP A 85 16.83 -5.42 -3.82
C ASP A 85 16.56 -3.95 -3.50
N SER A 86 15.79 -3.29 -4.38
CA SER A 86 15.42 -1.90 -4.27
C SER A 86 14.30 -1.76 -3.26
N SER A 87 14.37 -0.74 -2.42
CA SER A 87 13.28 -0.34 -1.51
C SER A 87 12.02 0.13 -2.27
N SER A 88 11.87 -0.13 -3.57
CA SER A 88 10.75 0.32 -4.40
C SER A 88 9.50 -0.51 -4.14
N VAL A 89 8.43 0.16 -3.72
CA VAL A 89 7.17 -0.44 -3.29
C VAL A 89 6.03 -0.03 -4.22
N LEU A 90 5.28 -1.02 -4.69
CA LEU A 90 4.02 -0.85 -5.42
C LEU A 90 2.84 -1.32 -4.58
N GLY A 91 1.73 -0.60 -4.62
CA GLY A 91 0.43 -1.11 -4.17
C GLY A 91 -0.21 -2.01 -5.22
N VAL A 92 -0.86 -3.09 -4.78
CA VAL A 92 -1.50 -4.05 -5.70
C VAL A 92 -3.00 -3.80 -5.75
N MET A 93 -3.52 -3.74 -6.98
CA MET A 93 -4.94 -3.63 -7.28
C MET A 93 -5.47 -4.93 -7.87
N ASP A 94 -6.73 -5.25 -7.61
CA ASP A 94 -7.54 -6.18 -8.41
C ASP A 94 -8.55 -5.34 -9.20
N ARG A 95 -8.21 -5.06 -10.46
CA ARG A 95 -8.92 -4.14 -11.35
C ARG A 95 -9.05 -2.75 -10.73
N LYS A 96 -10.23 -2.44 -10.17
CA LYS A 96 -10.57 -1.13 -9.61
C LYS A 96 -10.51 -1.08 -8.09
N GLN A 97 -10.23 -2.19 -7.42
CA GLN A 97 -10.20 -2.28 -5.95
C GLN A 97 -8.79 -2.62 -5.47
N PRO A 98 -8.33 -2.08 -4.33
CA PRO A 98 -7.07 -2.51 -3.75
C PRO A 98 -7.19 -3.97 -3.33
N MET A 99 -6.10 -4.72 -3.51
CA MET A 99 -6.01 -6.02 -2.87
C MET A 99 -5.83 -5.80 -1.37
N LEU A 100 -6.74 -6.37 -0.59
CA LEU A 100 -6.70 -6.28 0.87
C LEU A 100 -6.36 -7.64 1.46
N ARG A 101 -5.59 -7.64 2.53
CA ARG A 101 -5.28 -8.85 3.31
C ARG A 101 -5.52 -8.60 4.79
N ARG A 102 -6.17 -9.57 5.42
CA ARG A 102 -6.36 -9.60 6.87
C ARG A 102 -5.22 -10.35 7.52
N LYS A 103 -4.57 -9.75 8.51
CA LYS A 103 -3.57 -10.42 9.34
C LYS A 103 -4.21 -10.82 10.68
N PRO A 104 -4.20 -12.10 11.08
CA PRO A 104 -4.66 -12.51 12.39
C PRO A 104 -3.69 -11.98 13.47
N GLY A 105 -4.22 -11.64 14.65
CA GLY A 105 -3.44 -11.10 15.76
C GLY A 105 -3.58 -9.59 15.92
N LYS A 106 -2.65 -9.00 16.68
CA LYS A 106 -2.64 -7.57 16.98
C LYS A 106 -2.33 -6.76 15.72
N ASP A 107 -3.09 -5.68 15.50
CA ASP A 107 -2.80 -4.73 14.44
C ASP A 107 -1.44 -4.06 14.68
N ILE A 108 -0.53 -4.20 13.73
CA ILE A 108 0.80 -3.59 13.73
C ILE A 108 0.71 -2.06 13.82
N LEU A 109 -0.34 -1.46 13.22
CA LEU A 109 -0.57 0.00 13.26
C LEU A 109 -1.28 0.44 14.55
N GLY A 110 -1.70 -0.51 15.39
CA GLY A 110 -2.38 -0.21 16.65
C GLY A 110 -3.78 0.39 16.51
N ARG A 111 -4.46 0.18 15.38
CA ARG A 111 -5.86 0.62 15.17
C ARG A 111 -6.80 -0.15 16.10
N LYS A 112 -7.84 0.53 16.58
CA LYS A 112 -8.88 0.00 17.47
C LYS A 112 -10.19 -0.20 16.72
#